data_AF-A0A5C6EGH7-F1
#
_entry.id   AF-A0A5C6EGH7-F1
#
_cell.length_a   1.000
_cell.length_b   1.000
_cell.length_c   1.000
_cell.angle_alpha   90.00
_cell.angle_beta   90.00
_cell.angle_gamma   90.00
#
_symmetry.space_group_name_H-M   'P 1'
#
loop_
_entity.id
_entity.type
_entity.pdbx_description
1 polymer ?
#
loop_
_entity_poly.entity_id
_entity_poly.type
_entity_poly.pdbx_seq_one_letter_code
_entity_poly.pdbx_strand_id
1 'polypeptide(L)' 'MKLHFIELTGKTLLDVVNEGEIDLKQLHDAGVCGDSILRINKHGEIELRCRAKWMLVGGLIGNFEERLMKLTGLDWAE' A
#
# COMPACT_ATOMS: atom_id res chain seq x y z
N MET A 1 14.81 8.73 10.52
CA MET A 1 15.15 8.03 9.27
C MET A 1 14.06 8.40 8.28
N LYS A 2 14.44 8.97 7.12
CA LYS A 2 13.51 9.40 6.08
C LYS A 2 12.86 8.15 5.48
N LEU A 3 11.60 7.95 5.81
CA LEU A 3 10.78 6.79 5.47
C LEU A 3 10.14 7.10 4.14
N HIS A 4 10.83 6.81 3.05
CA HIS A 4 10.23 7.07 1.75
C HIS A 4 8.97 6.24 1.55
N PHE A 5 7.86 6.89 1.19
CA PHE A 5 6.60 6.20 0.93
C PHE A 5 5.85 6.80 -0.25
N ILE A 6 4.98 5.98 -0.84
CA ILE A 6 3.96 6.42 -1.79
C ILE A 6 2.62 6.33 -1.06
N GLU A 7 1.94 7.46 -0.93
CA GLU A 7 0.58 7.51 -0.38
C GLU A 7 -0.44 7.28 -1.51
N LEU A 8 -1.43 6.41 -1.25
CA LEU A 8 -2.44 6.02 -2.22
C LEU A 8 -3.73 5.57 -1.52
N THR A 9 -4.80 5.44 -2.28
CA THR A 9 -6.07 4.94 -1.74
C THR A 9 -6.15 3.42 -1.79
N GLY A 10 -7.01 2.82 -0.96
CA GLY A 10 -7.27 1.39 -1.01
C GLY A 10 -7.74 0.92 -2.38
N LYS A 11 -8.51 1.74 -3.11
CA LYS A 11 -8.86 1.44 -4.50
C LYS A 11 -7.63 1.28 -5.39
N THR A 12 -6.69 2.22 -5.30
CA THR A 12 -5.43 2.16 -6.06
C THR A 12 -4.57 0.96 -5.64
N LEU A 13 -4.54 0.62 -4.35
CA LEU A 13 -3.83 -0.59 -3.89
C LEU A 13 -4.39 -1.84 -4.56
N LEU A 14 -5.72 -1.97 -4.60
CA LEU A 14 -6.38 -3.13 -5.21
C LEU A 14 -6.09 -3.26 -6.71
N ASP A 15 -5.85 -2.16 -7.43
CA ASP A 15 -5.40 -2.16 -8.82
C ASP A 15 -3.90 -2.52 -8.98
N VAL A 16 -3.07 -2.22 -7.96
CA VAL A 16 -1.62 -2.51 -7.98
C VAL A 16 -1.29 -3.96 -7.61
N VAL A 17 -2.11 -4.57 -6.77
CA VAL A 17 -1.89 -5.92 -6.28
C VAL A 17 -2.41 -6.94 -7.29
N ASN A 18 -1.55 -7.85 -7.73
CA ASN A 18 -2.01 -9.02 -8.51
C ASN A 18 -2.68 -10.05 -7.59
N GLU A 19 -3.63 -10.79 -8.16
CA GLU A 19 -4.24 -11.97 -7.53
C GLU A 19 -3.15 -12.98 -7.13
N GLY A 20 -2.83 -13.06 -5.83
CA GLY A 20 -1.83 -13.96 -5.26
C GLY A 20 -0.64 -13.30 -4.56
N GLU A 21 -0.42 -11.99 -4.72
CA GLU A 21 0.65 -11.28 -4.00
C GLU A 21 0.22 -10.87 -2.58
N ILE A 22 -1.07 -10.63 -2.37
CA ILE A 22 -1.64 -10.35 -1.05
C ILE A 22 -2.96 -11.07 -0.85
N ASP A 23 -3.25 -11.40 0.39
CA ASP A 23 -4.56 -11.90 0.77
C ASP A 23 -5.52 -10.70 0.92
N LEU A 24 -6.35 -10.48 -0.10
CA LEU A 24 -7.34 -9.39 -0.12
C LEU A 24 -8.31 -9.48 1.06
N LYS A 25 -8.59 -10.70 1.53
CA LYS A 25 -9.45 -10.92 2.69
C LYS A 25 -8.76 -10.42 3.97
N GLN A 26 -7.46 -10.63 4.14
CA GLN A 26 -6.67 -10.11 5.25
C GLN A 26 -6.65 -8.58 5.26
N LEU A 27 -6.46 -7.93 4.11
CA LEU A 27 -6.52 -6.47 4.01
C LEU A 27 -7.90 -5.94 4.40
N HIS A 28 -8.97 -6.59 3.91
CA HIS A 28 -10.33 -6.21 4.25
C HIS A 28 -10.62 -6.40 5.75
N ASP A 29 -10.17 -7.51 6.33
CA ASP A 29 -10.30 -7.81 7.78
C ASP A 29 -9.53 -6.78 8.63
N ALA A 30 -8.39 -6.30 8.13
CA ALA A 30 -7.63 -5.20 8.71
C ALA A 30 -8.29 -3.81 8.54
N GLY A 31 -9.41 -3.73 7.82
CA GLY A 31 -10.19 -2.50 7.62
C GLY A 31 -9.82 -1.70 6.38
N VAL A 32 -9.03 -2.26 5.46
CA VAL A 32 -8.73 -1.61 4.17
C VAL A 32 -9.96 -1.69 3.26
N CYS A 33 -10.44 -0.53 2.85
CA CYS A 33 -11.51 -0.37 1.87
C CYS A 33 -11.11 0.62 0.76
N GLY A 34 -11.92 0.75 -0.29
CA GLY A 34 -11.62 1.63 -1.43
C GLY A 34 -11.27 3.07 -1.06
N ASP A 35 -11.91 3.62 -0.03
CA ASP A 35 -11.73 4.99 0.47
C ASP A 35 -10.64 5.11 1.55
N SER A 36 -9.98 4.02 1.92
CA SER A 36 -8.88 4.05 2.89
C SER A 36 -7.68 4.79 2.33
N ILE A 37 -6.98 5.54 3.19
CA ILE A 37 -5.67 6.11 2.87
C ILE A 37 -4.60 5.12 3.35
N LEU A 38 -3.71 4.77 2.44
CA LEU A 38 -2.63 3.83 2.65
C LEU A 38 -1.30 4.49 2.28
N ARG A 39 -0.22 3.97 2.83
CA ARG A 39 1.11 4.25 2.31
C ARG A 39 1.92 2.98 2.17
N ILE A 40 2.78 2.95 1.17
CA ILE A 40 3.68 1.84 0.90
C ILE A 40 5.10 2.38 0.92
N ASN A 41 6.00 1.72 1.65
CA ASN A 41 7.42 2.11 1.67
C ASN A 41 8.27 1.26 0.71
N LYS A 42 9.56 1.60 0.60
CA LYS A 42 10.52 0.89 -0.27
C LYS A 42 10.75 -0.58 0.08
N HIS A 43 10.38 -1.01 1.29
CA HIS A 43 10.43 -2.42 1.68
C HIS A 43 9.15 -3.19 1.31
N GLY A 44 8.15 -2.50 0.75
CA GLY A 44 6.86 -3.08 0.40
C GLY A 44 5.87 -3.11 1.56
N GLU A 45 6.21 -2.56 2.73
CA GLU A 45 5.31 -2.53 3.87
C GLU A 45 4.11 -1.63 3.58
N ILE A 46 2.90 -2.16 3.80
CA ILE A 46 1.64 -1.44 3.60
C ILE A 46 1.11 -1.00 4.95
N GLU A 47 0.93 0.30 5.10
CA GLU A 47 0.38 0.88 6.31
C GLU A 47 -0.95 1.58 6.05
N LEU A 48 -1.95 1.27 6.88
CA LEU A 48 -3.27 1.90 6.87
C LEU A 48 -3.31 3.12 7.76
N ARG A 49 -3.88 4.21 7.25
CA ARG A 49 -4.14 5.41 8.04
C ARG A 49 -5.29 5.19 9.00
N CYS A 50 -4.98 5.06 10.28
CA CYS A 50 -5.95 5.14 11.37
C CYS A 50 -6.04 6.57 11.91
N ARG A 51 -7.03 6.84 12.78
CA ARG A 51 -7.31 8.18 13.36
C ARG A 51 -6.07 8.91 13.91
N ALA A 52 -5.15 8.20 14.57
CA ALA A 52 -4.00 8.79 15.24
C ALA A 52 -2.64 8.18 14.83
N LYS A 53 -2.63 7.15 13.99
CA LYS A 53 -1.41 6.40 13.66
C LYS A 53 -1.52 5.70 12.31
N TRP A 54 -0.37 5.28 11.81
CA TRP A 54 -0.27 4.30 10.74
C TRP A 54 -0.20 2.91 11.35
N MET A 55 -0.93 1.95 10.77
CA MET A 55 -0.96 0.56 11.21
C MET A 55 -0.45 -0.33 10.07
N LEU A 56 0.58 -1.13 10.33
CA LEU A 56 1.05 -2.12 9.36
C LEU A 56 -0.04 -3.18 9.15
N VAL A 57 -0.49 -3.35 7.92
CA VAL A 57 -1.58 -4.29 7.55
C VAL A 57 -1.14 -5.37 6.57
N GLY A 58 0.02 -5.23 5.95
CA GLY A 58 0.56 -6.22 5.02
C GLY A 58 1.88 -5.80 4.39
N GLY A 59 2.31 -6.56 3.39
CA GLY A 59 3.51 -6.29 2.63
C GLY A 59 3.38 -6.77 1.19
N LEU A 60 3.88 -5.97 0.25
CA LEU A 60 4.06 -6.36 -1.14
C LEU A 60 5.37 -7.13 -1.31
N ILE A 61 5.36 -8.09 -2.23
CA ILE A 61 6.49 -8.94 -2.55
C ILE A 61 6.86 -8.79 -4.04
N GLY A 62 8.08 -9.18 -4.40
CA GLY A 62 8.56 -9.13 -5.78
C GLY A 62 8.82 -7.70 -6.29
N ASN A 63 8.73 -7.49 -7.61
CA ASN A 63 9.03 -6.22 -8.26
C ASN A 63 7.85 -5.22 -8.18
N PHE A 64 7.36 -4.96 -6.97
CA PHE A 64 6.17 -4.13 -6.77
C PHE A 64 6.42 -2.65 -7.06
N GLU A 65 7.64 -2.15 -6.81
CA GLU A 65 8.01 -0.73 -6.97
C GLU A 65 7.75 -0.26 -8.42
N GLU A 66 8.21 -1.02 -9.41
CA GLU A 66 8.03 -0.70 -10.82
C GLU A 66 6.54 -0.66 -11.21
N ARG A 67 5.75 -1.63 -10.74
CA ARG A 67 4.31 -1.67 -11.01
C ARG A 67 3.58 -0.52 -10.33
N LEU A 68 3.93 -0.25 -9.07
CA LEU A 68 3.34 0.81 -8.26
C LEU A 68 3.56 2.16 -8.94
N MET A 69 4.79 2.49 -9.33
CA MET A 69 5.10 3.72 -10.05
C MET A 69 4.41 3.77 -11.42
N LYS A 70 4.40 2.67 -12.18
CA LYS A 70 3.81 2.62 -13.52
C LYS A 70 2.29 2.80 -13.50
N LEU A 71 1.60 2.25 -12.50
CA LEU A 71 0.14 2.34 -12.37
C LEU A 71 -0.31 3.66 -11.76
N THR A 72 0.43 4.16 -10.77
CA THR A 72 0.05 5.38 -10.04
C THR A 72 0.62 6.66 -10.65
N GLY A 73 1.72 6.55 -11.39
CA GLY A 73 2.52 7.70 -11.84
C GLY A 73 3.19 8.46 -10.69
N LEU A 74 3.18 7.90 -9.47
CA LEU A 74 3.75 8.52 -8.28
C LEU A 74 5.20 8.09 -8.07
N ASP A 75 5.96 8.95 -7.41
CA ASP A 75 7.33 8.68 -6.97
C ASP A 75 7.42 8.72 -5.44
N TRP A 76 8.55 8.27 -4.90
CA TRP A 76 8.77 8.20 -3.46
C TRP A 76 8.78 9.59 -2.80
N ALA A 77 7.86 9.84 -1.88
CA ALA A 77 7.89 11.02 -1.02
C ALA A 77 8.95 10.88 0.09
N GLU A 78 9.38 11.99 0.71
CA GLU A 78 10.27 12.03 1.90
C GLU A 78 9.50 12.20 3.22
#